data_AF-A0A5D0MVF0-F1
#
_entry.id   AF-A0A5D0MVF0-F1
#
_cell.length_a   1.000
_cell.length_b   1.000
_cell.length_c   1.000
_cell.angle_alpha   90.00
_cell.angle_beta   90.00
_cell.angle_gamma   90.00
#
_symmetry.space_group_name_H-M   'P 1'
#
loop_
_entity.id
_entity.type
_entity.pdbx_description
1 polymer ?
#
loop_
_entity_poly.entity_id
_entity_poly.type
_entity_poly.pdbx_seq_one_letter_code
_entity_poly.pdbx_strand_id
1 'polypeptide(L)'
;MEKRVLEEFLEEAPDIILTVDRKGVIVYWNKSAEEIFGYVKKEAEGNSLDIIIPEKLQQRHWEGFNKVMETGKSKYSKRDMLSVPAITKSGDKIFIEFTITMVKDNDGNIEYCFAVIREKPKK
;
A
#
# COMPACT_ATOMS: atom_id res chain seq x y z
N MET A 1 -22.64 12.72 -0.50
CA MET A 1 -22.52 11.26 -0.72
C MET A 1 -22.40 10.61 0.64
N GLU A 2 -23.18 9.57 0.94
CA GLU A 2 -23.13 8.90 2.24
C GLU A 2 -21.81 8.13 2.41
N LYS A 3 -21.26 8.09 3.63
CA LYS A 3 -20.00 7.40 3.96
C LYS A 3 -20.00 5.95 3.46
N ARG A 4 -21.13 5.25 3.61
CA ARG A 4 -21.33 3.86 3.16
C ARG A 4 -21.03 3.68 1.67
N VAL A 5 -21.45 4.62 0.82
CA VAL A 5 -21.25 4.53 -0.63
C VAL A 5 -19.76 4.64 -0.99
N LEU A 6 -19.01 5.46 -0.26
CA LEU A 6 -17.56 5.59 -0.45
C LEU A 6 -16.82 4.35 0.04
N GLU A 7 -17.20 3.81 1.19
CA GLU A 7 -16.61 2.57 1.73
C GLU A 7 -16.85 1.40 0.76
N GLU A 8 -18.07 1.25 0.25
CA GLU A 8 -18.41 0.19 -0.70
C GLU A 8 -17.70 0.38 -2.05
N PHE A 9 -17.54 1.62 -2.52
CA PHE A 9 -16.72 1.91 -3.70
C PHE A 9 -15.25 1.53 -3.52
N LEU A 10 -14.65 1.85 -2.36
CA LEU A 10 -13.26 1.50 -2.08
C LEU A 10 -13.06 0.00 -1.91
N GLU A 11 -14.06 -0.70 -1.36
CA GLU A 11 -14.01 -2.14 -1.12
C GLU A 11 -14.05 -2.93 -2.43
N GLU A 12 -14.91 -2.52 -3.36
CA GLU A 12 -15.12 -3.17 -4.67
C GLU A 12 -14.26 -2.60 -5.81
N ALA A 13 -13.39 -1.62 -5.52
CA ALA A 13 -12.53 -1.02 -6.54
C ALA A 13 -11.60 -2.09 -7.18
N PRO A 14 -11.45 -2.11 -8.52
CA PRO A 14 -10.64 -3.12 -9.21
C PRO A 14 -9.13 -2.91 -9.04
N ASP A 15 -8.70 -1.69 -8.71
CA ASP A 15 -7.33 -1.43 -8.30
C ASP A 15 -7.15 -1.89 -6.84
N ILE A 16 -5.96 -2.37 -6.51
CA ILE A 16 -5.62 -2.70 -5.13
C ILE A 16 -5.52 -1.40 -4.34
N ILE A 17 -6.30 -1.30 -3.26
CA ILE A 17 -6.27 -0.15 -2.35
C ILE A 17 -5.87 -0.65 -0.98
N LEU A 18 -4.75 -0.11 -0.47
CA LEU A 18 -4.32 -0.33 0.90
C LEU A 18 -3.94 0.99 1.56
N THR A 19 -4.08 1.02 2.88
CA THR A 19 -3.64 2.17 3.69
C THR A 19 -2.77 1.66 4.82
N VAL A 20 -1.70 2.38 5.12
CA VAL A 20 -0.87 2.14 6.29
C VAL A 20 -0.78 3.36 7.18
N ASP A 21 -0.61 3.14 8.48
CA ASP A 21 -0.31 4.19 9.45
C ASP A 21 1.15 4.67 9.36
N ARG A 22 1.54 5.58 10.26
CA ARG A 22 2.91 6.12 10.35
C ARG A 22 4.00 5.08 10.60
N LYS A 23 3.66 3.92 11.15
CA LYS A 23 4.58 2.81 11.42
C LYS A 23 4.55 1.78 10.29
N GLY A 24 3.76 2.02 9.24
CA GLY A 24 3.55 1.11 8.12
C GLY A 24 2.74 -0.13 8.50
N VAL A 25 1.91 -0.03 9.55
CA VAL A 25 0.90 -1.03 9.89
C VAL A 25 -0.30 -0.86 8.97
N ILE A 26 -0.76 -1.94 8.36
CA ILE A 26 -1.91 -1.95 7.45
C ILE A 26 -3.18 -1.67 8.25
N VAL A 27 -3.93 -0.64 7.84
CA VAL A 27 -5.20 -0.22 8.47
C VAL A 27 -6.39 -0.32 7.52
N TYR A 28 -6.14 -0.56 6.23
CA TYR A 28 -7.18 -0.81 5.24
C TYR A 28 -6.65 -1.74 4.15
N TRP A 29 -7.49 -2.68 3.74
CA TRP A 29 -7.19 -3.70 2.74
C TRP A 29 -8.45 -4.08 1.96
N ASN A 30 -8.55 -3.70 0.68
CA ASN A 30 -9.75 -3.99 -0.12
C ASN A 30 -9.76 -5.41 -0.70
N LYS A 31 -10.88 -5.79 -1.33
CA LYS A 31 -11.04 -7.13 -1.94
C LYS A 31 -9.99 -7.46 -2.99
N SER A 32 -9.63 -6.51 -3.86
CA SER A 32 -8.58 -6.73 -4.86
C SER A 32 -7.21 -6.98 -4.22
N ALA A 33 -6.92 -6.39 -3.06
CA ALA A 33 -5.72 -6.70 -2.30
C ALA A 33 -5.73 -8.16 -1.81
N GLU A 34 -6.89 -8.66 -1.34
CA GLU A 34 -7.05 -10.07 -0.96
C GLU A 34 -6.81 -11.01 -2.14
N GLU A 35 -7.41 -10.71 -3.29
CA GLU A 35 -7.32 -11.54 -4.49
C GLU A 35 -5.88 -11.63 -5.02
N ILE A 36 -5.15 -10.52 -5.06
CA ILE A 36 -3.81 -10.47 -5.65
C ILE A 36 -2.73 -10.97 -4.69
N PHE A 37 -2.79 -10.60 -3.42
CA PHE A 37 -1.74 -10.97 -2.46
C PHE A 37 -2.08 -12.24 -1.66
N GLY A 38 -3.33 -12.69 -1.65
CA GLY A 38 -3.76 -13.93 -1.00
C GLY A 38 -3.96 -13.84 0.52
N TYR A 39 -3.89 -12.64 1.10
CA TYR A 39 -4.22 -12.38 2.51
C TYR A 39 -5.62 -11.82 2.60
N VAL A 40 -6.50 -12.46 3.38
CA VAL A 40 -7.80 -11.84 3.68
C VAL A 40 -7.61 -10.64 4.59
N LYS A 41 -8.53 -9.67 4.59
CA LYS A 41 -8.45 -8.42 5.36
C LYS A 41 -8.08 -8.63 6.82
N LYS A 42 -8.72 -9.60 7.48
CA LYS A 42 -8.43 -9.96 8.89
C LYS A 42 -7.01 -10.48 9.16
N GLU A 43 -6.31 -10.95 8.13
CA GLU A 43 -4.91 -11.38 8.20
C GLU A 43 -3.96 -10.26 7.83
N ALA A 44 -4.38 -9.29 7.01
CA ALA A 44 -3.55 -8.18 6.57
C ALA A 44 -3.60 -7.00 7.55
N GLU A 45 -4.79 -6.58 7.97
CA GLU A 45 -4.96 -5.44 8.88
C GLU A 45 -4.34 -5.73 10.25
N GLY A 46 -3.64 -4.73 10.79
CA GLY A 46 -2.84 -4.84 12.01
C GLY A 46 -1.43 -5.42 11.82
N ASN A 47 -1.11 -5.95 10.63
CA ASN A 47 0.24 -6.41 10.31
C ASN A 47 1.09 -5.34 9.63
N SER A 48 2.41 -5.55 9.66
CA SER A 48 3.38 -4.74 8.92
C SER A 48 3.19 -4.91 7.40
N LEU A 49 3.47 -3.87 6.64
CA LEU A 49 3.54 -3.93 5.17
C LEU A 49 4.55 -4.97 4.66
N ASP A 50 5.45 -5.46 5.52
CA ASP A 50 6.41 -6.52 5.21
C ASP A 50 5.78 -7.79 4.63
N ILE A 51 4.51 -8.07 4.92
CA ILE A 51 3.80 -9.28 4.42
C ILE A 51 3.75 -9.36 2.88
N ILE A 52 3.91 -8.21 2.19
CA ILE A 52 3.96 -8.13 0.72
C ILE A 52 5.32 -7.67 0.18
N ILE A 53 6.28 -7.36 1.05
CA ILE A 53 7.60 -6.85 0.64
C ILE A 53 8.62 -8.00 0.70
N PRO A 54 9.34 -8.32 -0.40
CA PRO A 54 10.40 -9.32 -0.37
C PRO A 54 11.43 -8.96 0.71
N GLU A 55 11.79 -9.91 1.57
CA GLU A 55 12.69 -9.73 2.72
C GLU A 55 13.95 -8.92 2.37
N LYS A 56 14.60 -9.25 1.25
CA LYS A 56 15.81 -8.58 0.74
C LYS A 56 15.63 -7.10 0.42
N LEU A 57 14.40 -6.62 0.30
CA LEU A 57 14.04 -5.24 -0.02
C LEU A 57 13.44 -4.48 1.16
N GLN A 58 13.10 -5.15 2.27
CA GLN A 58 12.45 -4.52 3.41
C GLN A 58 13.27 -3.36 3.97
N GLN A 59 14.58 -3.53 4.19
CA GLN A 59 15.43 -2.45 4.69
C GLN A 59 15.35 -1.20 3.79
N ARG A 60 15.54 -1.36 2.49
CA ARG A 60 15.48 -0.25 1.52
C ARG A 60 14.10 0.38 1.46
N HIS A 61 13.04 -0.44 1.54
CA HIS A 61 11.67 0.05 1.61
C HIS A 61 11.48 0.94 2.84
N TRP A 62 11.86 0.48 4.03
CA TRP A 62 11.66 1.22 5.28
C TRP A 62 12.50 2.50 5.37
N GLU A 63 13.73 2.50 4.85
CA GLU A 63 14.51 3.74 4.71
C GLU A 63 13.77 4.78 3.86
N GLY A 64 13.17 4.34 2.74
CA GLY A 64 12.37 5.20 1.87
C GLY A 64 11.07 5.66 2.54
N PHE A 65 10.32 4.73 3.12
CA PHE A 65 9.06 4.99 3.79
C PHE A 65 9.21 5.99 4.94
N ASN A 66 10.17 5.75 5.85
CA ASN A 66 10.41 6.64 7.00
C ASN A 66 10.76 8.07 6.55
N LYS A 67 11.60 8.20 5.52
CA LYS A 67 11.92 9.50 4.94
C LYS A 67 10.70 10.19 4.34
N VAL A 68 9.80 9.45 3.68
CA VAL A 68 8.56 10.00 3.15
C VAL A 68 7.63 10.45 4.28
N MET A 69 7.46 9.64 5.34
CA MET A 69 6.63 9.98 6.49
C MET A 69 7.18 11.15 7.32
N GLU A 70 8.48 11.38 7.29
CA GLU A 70 9.12 12.55 7.91
C GLU A 70 8.97 13.82 7.07
N THR A 71 9.23 13.73 5.76
CA THR A 71 9.39 14.91 4.91
C THR A 71 8.15 15.28 4.09
N GLY A 72 7.21 14.35 3.92
CA GLY A 72 6.10 14.47 2.98
C GLY A 72 6.50 14.53 1.52
N LYS A 73 7.76 14.21 1.20
CA LYS A 73 8.29 14.21 -0.15
C LYS A 73 8.56 12.76 -0.56
N SER A 74 7.67 12.23 -1.39
CA SER A 74 7.98 11.02 -2.14
C SER A 74 9.09 11.31 -3.14
N LYS A 75 10.06 10.40 -3.23
CA LYS A 75 11.08 10.43 -4.30
C LYS A 75 10.47 10.19 -5.69
N TYR A 76 9.23 9.72 -5.71
CA TYR A 76 8.48 9.34 -6.89
C TYR A 76 7.40 10.39 -7.11
N SER A 77 7.50 11.11 -8.23
CA SER A 77 6.49 12.08 -8.60
C SER A 77 5.18 11.33 -8.94
N LYS A 78 4.03 12.02 -8.94
CA LYS A 78 2.74 11.43 -9.38
C LYS A 78 2.78 10.80 -10.79
N ARG A 79 3.87 10.98 -11.56
CA ARG A 79 4.03 10.51 -12.94
C ARG A 79 5.06 9.38 -13.09
N ASP A 80 5.81 9.03 -12.05
CA ASP A 80 6.78 7.93 -12.12
C ASP A 80 6.11 6.63 -11.69
N MET A 81 5.69 5.81 -12.67
CA MET A 81 5.22 4.45 -12.40
C MET A 81 6.44 3.56 -12.17
N LEU A 82 6.78 3.29 -10.90
CA LEU A 82 7.81 2.31 -10.57
C LEU A 82 7.21 0.93 -10.48
N SER A 83 7.73 0.05 -11.33
CA SER A 83 7.54 -1.38 -11.20
C SER A 83 8.50 -1.91 -10.13
N VAL A 84 7.95 -2.39 -9.01
CA VAL A 84 8.72 -3.03 -7.94
C VAL A 84 8.23 -4.48 -7.73
N PRO A 85 9.10 -5.39 -7.29
CA PRO A 85 8.66 -6.74 -6.93
C PRO A 85 7.92 -6.73 -5.59
N ALA A 86 6.86 -7.53 -5.51
CA ALA A 86 6.14 -7.86 -4.29
C ALA A 86 6.03 -9.38 -4.13
N ILE A 87 5.63 -9.83 -2.95
CA ILE A 87 5.35 -11.25 -2.65
C ILE A 87 3.90 -11.45 -2.26
N THR A 88 3.33 -12.59 -2.64
CA THR A 88 2.02 -13.07 -2.16
C THR A 88 2.19 -13.94 -0.91
N LYS A 89 1.08 -14.32 -0.28
CA LYS A 89 1.04 -15.27 0.84
C LYS A 89 1.64 -16.64 0.50
N SER A 90 1.50 -17.10 -0.75
CA SER A 90 2.12 -18.34 -1.23
C SER A 90 3.64 -18.21 -1.46
N GLY A 91 4.18 -17.00 -1.39
CA GLY A 91 5.59 -16.70 -1.68
C GLY A 91 5.86 -16.41 -3.16
N ASP A 92 4.83 -16.30 -3.99
CA ASP A 92 4.99 -15.99 -5.40
C ASP A 92 5.44 -14.55 -5.61
N LYS A 93 6.37 -14.36 -6.54
CA LYS A 93 6.85 -13.02 -6.92
C LYS A 93 6.00 -12.45 -8.04
N ILE A 94 5.36 -11.33 -7.72
CA ILE A 94 4.63 -10.47 -8.65
C ILE A 94 5.35 -9.14 -8.81
N PHE A 95 5.04 -8.41 -9.87
CA PHE A 95 5.50 -7.03 -10.05
C PHE A 95 4.30 -6.10 -9.94
N ILE A 96 4.49 -5.01 -9.22
CA ILE A 96 3.43 -4.04 -8.98
C ILE A 96 3.90 -2.64 -9.35
N GLU A 97 2.97 -1.82 -9.81
CA GLU A 97 3.12 -0.38 -9.96
C GLU A 97 2.16 0.30 -8.99
N PHE A 98 2.61 1.38 -8.35
CA PHE A 98 1.78 2.03 -7.34
C PHE A 98 1.94 3.54 -7.31
N THR A 99 0.90 4.20 -6.79
CA THR A 99 0.93 5.61 -6.42
C THR A 99 0.61 5.74 -4.95
N ILE A 100 1.16 6.76 -4.28
CA ILE A 100 0.87 7.04 -2.87
C ILE A 100 0.32 8.44 -2.66
N THR A 101 -0.63 8.56 -1.74
CA THR A 101 -1.15 9.83 -1.22
C THR A 101 -1.00 9.84 0.29
N MET A 102 -0.45 10.92 0.84
CA MET A 102 -0.26 11.08 2.28
C MET A 102 -1.40 11.89 2.87
N VAL A 103 -1.94 11.43 3.99
CA VAL A 103 -2.93 12.15 4.79
C VAL A 103 -2.28 12.65 6.06
N LYS A 104 -2.57 13.90 6.40
CA LYS A 104 -2.00 14.59 7.55
C LYS A 104 -3.01 14.68 8.68
N ASP A 105 -2.51 14.65 9.90
CA ASP A 105 -3.28 15.00 11.10
C ASP A 105 -3.48 16.52 11.19
N ASN A 106 -4.15 16.96 12.27
CA ASN A 106 -4.42 18.38 12.54
C ASN A 106 -3.14 19.20 12.80
N ASP A 107 -2.05 18.56 13.22
CA ASP A 107 -0.76 19.19 13.49
C ASP A 107 0.13 19.26 12.23
N GLY A 108 -0.36 18.73 11.10
CA GLY A 108 0.34 18.71 9.82
C GLY A 108 1.35 17.58 9.66
N ASN A 109 1.42 16.65 10.62
CA ASN A 109 2.24 15.45 10.53
C ASN A 109 1.53 14.41 9.66
N ILE A 110 2.30 13.57 8.96
CA ILE A 110 1.72 12.50 8.15
C ILE A 110 1.27 11.38 9.07
N GLU A 111 -0.03 11.11 9.03
CA GLU A 111 -0.71 10.09 9.84
C GLU A 111 -0.87 8.79 9.05
N TYR A 112 -1.27 8.90 7.77
CA TYR A 112 -1.52 7.74 6.91
C TYR A 112 -0.88 7.89 5.53
N CYS A 113 -0.55 6.75 4.94
CA CYS A 113 -0.15 6.61 3.54
C CYS A 113 -1.14 5.69 2.82
N PHE A 114 -1.87 6.27 1.87
CA PHE A 114 -2.81 5.56 0.99
C PHE A 114 -2.07 5.14 -0.28
N ALA A 115 -2.13 3.87 -0.64
CA ALA A 115 -1.55 3.35 -1.86
C ALA A 115 -2.64 2.80 -2.78
N VAL A 116 -2.53 3.15 -4.07
CA VAL A 116 -3.28 2.50 -5.16
C VAL A 116 -2.28 1.73 -5.99
N ILE A 117 -2.48 0.41 -6.09
CA ILE A 117 -1.52 -0.54 -6.66
C ILE A 117 -2.18 -1.29 -7.82
N ARG A 118 -1.40 -1.58 -8.86
CA ARG A 118 -1.78 -2.45 -9.98
C ARG A 118 -0.74 -3.53 -10.16
N GLU A 119 -1.19 -4.76 -10.36
CA GLU A 119 -0.32 -5.84 -10.81
C GLU A 119 0.13 -5.57 -12.26
N LYS A 120 1.42 -5.79 -12.51
CA LYS A 120 2.00 -5.76 -13.84
C LYS A 120 2.24 -7.20 -14.32
N PRO A 121 1.51 -7.66 -15.35
CA PRO A 121 1.72 -8.99 -15.91
C PRO A 121 3.17 -9.16 -16.40
N LYS A 122 3.74 -10.34 -16.16
CA LYS A 122 5.00 -10.74 -16.79
C LYS A 122 4.78 -10.80 -18.30
N LYS A 123 5.42 -9.90 -19.06
CA LYS A 123 5.50 -9.99 -20.52
C LYS A 123 6.35 -11.18 -20.94
#